data_AF-A0A3L7RIW2-F1
#
_entry.id   AF-A0A3L7RIW2-F1
#
_cell.length_a   1.000
_cell.length_b   1.000
_cell.length_c   1.000
_cell.angle_alpha   90.00
_cell.angle_beta   90.00
_cell.angle_gamma   90.00
#
_symmetry.space_group_name_H-M   'P 1'
#
loop_
_entity.id
_entity.type
_entity.pdbx_description
1 polymer ?
#
loop_
_entity_poly.entity_id
_entity_poly.type
_entity_poly.pdbx_seq_one_letter_code
_entity_poly.pdbx_strand_id
1 'polypeptide(L)'
;MRNRLSLDPTTSQRRPALSGVDPLAEVTQTLLDRAPLYHECADFVVDTAESSAQQVADEIVAWLTTQWPAMVANSLRDLTP
;
A
#
# COMPACT_ATOMS: atom_id res chain seq x y z
N MET A 1 -9.28 -1.43 -5.42
CA MET A 1 -9.29 -2.22 -4.17
C MET A 1 -10.60 -3.00 -3.92
N ARG A 2 -11.77 -2.35 -3.76
CA ARG A 2 -13.05 -3.03 -3.41
C ARG A 2 -13.47 -4.14 -4.38
N ASN A 3 -13.44 -3.87 -5.69
CA ASN A 3 -13.78 -4.87 -6.72
C ASN A 3 -12.88 -6.11 -6.65
N ARG A 4 -11.59 -5.95 -6.31
CA ARG A 4 -10.68 -7.09 -6.17
C ARG A 4 -11.05 -7.97 -4.98
N LEU A 5 -11.41 -7.36 -3.85
CA LEU A 5 -11.80 -8.10 -2.64
C LEU A 5 -13.15 -8.81 -2.79
N SER A 6 -14.13 -8.19 -3.47
CA SER A 6 -15.43 -8.82 -3.73
C SER A 6 -15.34 -10.00 -4.69
N LEU A 7 -14.34 -10.01 -5.58
CA LEU A 7 -14.10 -11.09 -6.54
C LEU A 7 -13.17 -12.18 -5.99
N ASP A 8 -12.54 -11.97 -4.83
CA ASP A 8 -11.67 -12.96 -4.19
C ASP A 8 -12.51 -13.86 -3.25
N PRO A 9 -12.78 -15.12 -3.63
CA PRO A 9 -13.59 -16.03 -2.84
C PRO A 9 -12.93 -16.43 -1.52
N THR A 10 -11.63 -16.17 -1.35
CA THR A 10 -10.89 -16.47 -0.13
C THR A 10 -10.94 -15.35 0.90
N THR A 11 -11.47 -14.17 0.55
CA THR A 11 -11.51 -12.99 1.44
C THR A 11 -12.19 -13.32 2.76
N SER A 12 -13.34 -14.01 2.74
CA SER A 12 -14.07 -14.37 3.97
C SER A 12 -13.31 -15.36 4.86
N GLN A 13 -12.48 -16.22 4.30
CA GLN A 13 -11.70 -17.22 5.05
C GLN A 13 -10.35 -16.68 5.54
N ARG A 14 -9.69 -15.83 4.76
CA ARG A 14 -8.34 -15.31 5.06
C ARG A 14 -8.35 -13.94 5.74
N ARG A 15 -9.45 -13.20 5.61
CA ARG A 15 -9.67 -11.88 6.23
C ARG A 15 -11.06 -11.85 6.85
N PRO A 16 -11.31 -12.66 7.90
CA PRO A 16 -12.54 -12.57 8.65
C PRO A 16 -12.68 -11.17 9.25
N ALA A 17 -13.92 -10.71 9.37
CA ALA A 17 -14.24 -9.45 10.01
C ALA A 17 -13.76 -9.43 11.47
N LEU A 18 -13.11 -8.36 11.90
CA LEU A 18 -12.64 -8.20 13.27
C LEU A 18 -13.79 -7.82 14.21
N SER A 19 -14.85 -7.23 13.66
CA SER A 19 -16.03 -6.76 14.42
C SER A 19 -17.26 -7.66 14.27
N GLY A 20 -17.16 -8.77 13.52
CA GLY A 20 -18.24 -9.75 13.33
C GLY A 20 -19.32 -9.34 12.31
N VAL A 21 -19.19 -8.19 11.65
CA VAL A 21 -20.03 -7.77 10.50
C VAL A 21 -19.51 -8.37 9.18
N ASP A 22 -20.17 -8.07 8.07
CA ASP A 22 -19.69 -8.46 6.74
C ASP A 22 -18.25 -7.93 6.49
N PRO A 23 -17.27 -8.80 6.14
CA PRO A 23 -15.87 -8.39 5.96
C PRO A 23 -15.67 -7.32 4.88
N LEU A 24 -16.46 -7.33 3.81
CA LEU A 24 -16.34 -6.33 2.74
C LEU A 24 -16.85 -4.97 3.20
N ALA A 25 -17.95 -4.93 3.95
CA ALA A 25 -18.48 -3.73 4.59
C ALA A 25 -17.51 -3.16 5.64
N GLU A 26 -16.86 -4.01 6.42
CA GLU A 26 -15.87 -3.58 7.42
C GLU A 26 -14.64 -2.94 6.76
N VAL A 27 -14.05 -3.59 5.74
CA VAL A 27 -12.90 -3.05 4.99
C VAL A 27 -13.27 -1.74 4.29
N THR A 28 -14.46 -1.71 3.71
CA THR A 28 -15.06 -0.52 3.09
C THR A 28 -15.09 0.68 4.01
N GLN A 29 -15.64 0.50 5.21
CA GLN A 29 -15.80 1.59 6.17
C GLN A 29 -14.44 2.02 6.70
N THR A 30 -13.60 1.04 7.03
CA THR A 30 -12.22 1.28 7.48
C THR A 30 -11.42 2.12 6.47
N LEU A 31 -11.57 1.85 5.17
CA LEU A 31 -10.90 2.66 4.14
C LEU A 31 -11.46 4.08 4.05
N LEU A 32 -12.77 4.27 4.18
CA LEU A 32 -13.38 5.61 4.18
C LEU A 32 -12.87 6.44 5.37
N ASP A 33 -12.78 5.82 6.55
CA ASP A 33 -12.37 6.50 7.78
C ASP A 33 -10.87 6.81 7.79
N ARG A 34 -10.03 5.90 7.25
CA ARG A 34 -8.56 6.01 7.35
C ARG A 34 -7.90 6.65 6.14
N ALA A 35 -8.50 6.61 4.95
CA ALA A 35 -7.88 7.19 3.75
C ALA A 35 -7.49 8.67 3.93
N PRO A 36 -8.34 9.55 4.53
CA PRO A 36 -7.95 10.94 4.76
C PRO A 36 -6.70 11.07 5.63
N LEU A 37 -6.61 10.27 6.71
CA LEU A 37 -5.47 10.29 7.62
C LEU A 37 -4.18 9.79 6.95
N TYR A 38 -4.27 8.73 6.13
CA TYR A 38 -3.14 8.25 5.35
C TYR A 38 -2.67 9.29 4.33
N HIS A 39 -3.61 10.01 3.68
CA HIS A 39 -3.26 11.08 2.75
C HIS A 39 -2.65 12.30 3.45
N GLU A 40 -3.12 12.64 4.65
CA GLU A 40 -2.61 13.78 5.42
C GLU A 40 -1.14 13.60 5.82
N CYS A 41 -0.75 12.37 6.22
CA CYS A 41 0.60 12.10 6.69
C CYS A 41 1.58 11.64 5.60
N ALA A 42 1.11 11.41 4.36
CA ALA A 42 1.94 10.87 3.30
C ALA A 42 2.70 11.97 2.55
N ASP A 43 4.03 11.88 2.53
CA ASP A 43 4.87 12.69 1.63
C ASP A 43 4.76 12.23 0.16
N PHE A 44 4.36 10.98 -0.06
CA PHE A 44 4.20 10.37 -1.38
C PHE A 44 3.16 9.25 -1.37
N VAL A 45 2.37 9.17 -2.44
CA VAL A 45 1.28 8.19 -2.62
C VAL A 45 1.42 7.54 -3.99
N VAL A 46 1.38 6.20 -4.03
CA VAL A 46 1.48 5.40 -5.25
C VAL A 46 0.17 4.64 -5.48
N ASP A 47 -0.37 4.68 -6.70
CA ASP A 47 -1.49 3.83 -7.08
C ASP A 47 -1.00 2.41 -7.37
N THR A 48 -1.57 1.45 -6.66
CA THR A 48 -1.20 0.03 -6.71
C THR A 48 -2.28 -0.83 -7.39
N ALA A 49 -3.34 -0.23 -7.94
CA ALA A 49 -4.47 -0.97 -8.50
C ALA A 49 -4.04 -1.92 -9.63
N GLU A 50 -3.22 -1.43 -10.55
CA GLU A 50 -2.79 -2.13 -11.77
C GLU A 50 -1.26 -2.36 -11.83
N SER A 51 -0.55 -2.01 -10.77
CA SER A 51 0.92 -2.12 -10.70
C SER A 51 1.34 -3.44 -10.04
N SER A 52 2.37 -4.09 -10.60
CA SER A 52 3.05 -5.19 -9.92
C SER A 52 3.84 -4.68 -8.71
N ALA A 53 4.15 -5.57 -7.77
CA ALA A 53 4.94 -5.23 -6.60
C ALA A 53 6.31 -4.63 -6.96
N GLN A 54 6.95 -5.12 -8.03
CA GLN A 54 8.22 -4.59 -8.50
C GLN A 54 8.08 -3.17 -9.03
N GLN A 55 7.05 -2.89 -9.85
CA GLN A 55 6.80 -1.54 -10.37
C GLN A 55 6.55 -0.52 -9.25
N VAL A 56 5.79 -0.91 -8.22
CA VAL A 56 5.55 -0.06 -7.05
C VAL A 56 6.87 0.20 -6.31
N ALA A 57 7.70 -0.82 -6.10
CA ALA A 57 8.99 -0.67 -5.44
C ALA A 57 9.92 0.27 -6.23
N ASP A 58 9.98 0.11 -7.55
CA ASP A 58 10.81 0.94 -8.43
C ASP A 58 10.36 2.42 -8.36
N GLU A 59 9.05 2.68 -8.35
CA GLU A 59 8.49 4.03 -8.23
C GLU A 59 8.85 4.69 -6.88
N ILE A 60 8.76 3.94 -5.78
CA ILE A 60 9.16 4.41 -4.45
C ILE A 60 10.66 4.76 -4.42
N VAL A 61 11.52 3.90 -4.97
CA VAL A 61 12.97 4.14 -5.04
C VAL A 61 13.28 5.37 -5.89
N ALA A 62 12.60 5.54 -7.03
CA ALA A 62 12.76 6.70 -7.88
C ALA A 62 12.38 8.02 -7.16
N TRP A 63 11.27 8.01 -6.43
CA TRP A 63 10.85 9.16 -5.62
C TRP A 63 11.87 9.48 -4.51
N LEU A 64 12.31 8.48 -3.74
CA LEU A 64 13.31 8.65 -2.69
C LEU A 64 14.65 9.18 -3.24
N THR A 65 15.07 8.71 -4.41
CA THR A 65 16.30 9.18 -5.05
C THR A 65 16.18 10.64 -5.48
N THR A 66 14.99 11.09 -5.85
CA THR A 66 14.71 12.49 -6.22
C THR A 66 14.68 13.40 -4.99
N GLN A 67 14.06 12.95 -3.89
CA GLN A 67 13.92 13.75 -2.66
C GLN A 67 15.19 13.73 -1.80
N TRP A 68 15.93 12.62 -1.78
CA TRP A 68 17.09 12.41 -0.90
C TRP A 68 18.28 11.70 -1.59
N PRO A 69 18.93 12.33 -2.58
CA PRO A 69 19.96 11.68 -3.39
C PRO A 69 21.16 11.16 -2.56
N ALA A 70 21.59 11.92 -1.56
CA ALA A 70 22.77 11.59 -0.74
C ALA A 70 22.52 10.40 0.21
N MET A 71 21.29 10.25 0.71
CA MET A 71 20.94 9.16 1.64
C MET A 71 20.84 7.83 0.90
N VAL A 72 20.18 7.82 -0.26
CA VAL A 72 20.03 6.61 -1.09
C VAL A 72 21.39 6.11 -1.61
N ALA A 73 22.25 7.04 -2.05
CA ALA A 73 23.60 6.70 -2.52
C ALA A 73 24.51 6.09 -1.45
N ASN A 74 24.21 6.31 -0.16
CA ASN A 74 24.92 5.70 0.96
C ASN A 74 24.33 4.32 1.31
N SER A 75 23.00 4.22 1.41
CA SER A 75 22.32 2.96 1.74
C SER A 75 22.47 1.86 0.68
N LEU A 76 22.57 2.21 -0.60
CA LEU A 76 22.78 1.20 -1.66
C LEU A 76 24.20 0.63 -1.68
N ARG A 77 25.20 1.31 -1.11
CA ARG A 77 26.55 0.74 -0.96
C ARG A 77 26.60 -0.35 0.10
N ASP A 78 25.76 -0.23 1.13
CA ASP A 78 25.73 -1.15 2.28
C ASP A 78 24.96 -2.46 1.98
N LEU A 79 24.26 -2.53 0.84
CA LEU A 79 23.46 -3.68 0.40
C LEU A 79 24.13 -4.54 -0.68
N THR A 80 25.29 -4.11 -1.20
CA THR A 80 26.14 -4.91 -2.09
C THR A 80 27.25 -5.59 -1.28
N PRO A 81 27.47 -6.91 -1.43
CA PRO A 81 28.55 -7.63 -0.76
C PRO A 81 29.95 -7.18 -1.22
#